data_AF-A0A1A1YQV2-F1
#
_entry.id   AF-A0A1A1YQV2-F1
#
_cell.length_a   1.000
_cell.length_b   1.000
_cell.length_c   1.000
_cell.angle_alpha   90.00
_cell.angle_beta   90.00
_cell.angle_gamma   90.00
#
_symmetry.space_group_name_H-M   'P 1'
#
loop_
_entity.id
_entity.type
_entity.pdbx_description
1 polymer ?
#
loop_
_entity_poly.entity_id
_entity_poly.type
_entity_poly.pdbx_seq_one_letter_code
_entity_poly.pdbx_strand_id
1 'polypeptide(L)'
;MLTVPAPQLTYEALSSSVAALELPLTVTVGPVLLDSAPQTPVELSTFSLVGYRQPSALSAPEVWDPAARQWLAEGSAVADTPLAYLPAQPAPWQGTIVAAVGQDASGQPQFVKAIAGYPSYWFRALFADGEEVALSGPSDSVTFGGINDRNLLVLGPGEGEEPKDATEARLLLKNPGRQVIGSLVIRRDSPGAEMTLSNAAGASAVLKPDGSIELHPAVGRRVVVAGDLETERVIYRPAAGGTKKTLV
;
A
#
# COMPACT_ATOMS: atom_id res chain seq x y z
N MET A 1 9.14 -7.71 -38.44
CA MET A 1 8.18 -7.53 -37.33
C MET A 1 8.94 -7.49 -36.02
N LEU A 2 8.86 -6.34 -35.36
CA LEU A 2 9.51 -6.03 -34.10
C LEU A 2 8.63 -6.53 -32.95
N THR A 3 9.14 -7.48 -32.19
CA THR A 3 8.47 -8.11 -31.05
C THR A 3 9.10 -7.62 -29.75
N VAL A 4 8.30 -7.00 -28.90
CA VAL A 4 8.72 -6.44 -27.62
C VAL A 4 7.98 -7.15 -26.48
N PRO A 5 8.68 -7.84 -25.56
CA PRO A 5 8.05 -8.51 -24.43
C PRO A 5 7.51 -7.49 -23.40
N ALA A 6 6.49 -7.88 -22.64
CA ALA A 6 5.98 -7.06 -21.55
C ALA A 6 7.05 -6.85 -20.46
N PRO A 7 7.19 -5.64 -19.89
CA PRO A 7 8.16 -5.40 -18.83
C PRO A 7 7.82 -6.18 -17.56
N GLN A 8 8.87 -6.60 -16.85
CA GLN A 8 8.79 -7.23 -15.54
C GLN A 8 9.28 -6.27 -14.47
N LEU A 9 8.54 -6.19 -13.36
CA LEU A 9 8.86 -5.30 -12.24
C LEU A 9 9.49 -6.09 -11.10
N THR A 10 10.57 -5.58 -10.53
CA THR A 10 11.22 -6.14 -9.34
C THR A 10 11.42 -5.03 -8.32
N TYR A 11 10.93 -5.23 -7.10
CA TYR A 11 10.99 -4.24 -6.03
C TYR A 11 10.88 -4.90 -4.66
N GLU A 12 11.35 -4.20 -3.62
CA GLU A 12 11.08 -4.62 -2.25
C GLU A 12 9.61 -4.31 -1.90
N ALA A 13 8.80 -5.37 -1.75
CA ALA A 13 7.38 -5.24 -1.48
C ALA A 13 7.12 -4.80 -0.02
N LEU A 14 6.26 -3.79 0.17
CA LEU A 14 5.66 -3.50 1.47
C LEU A 14 4.53 -4.49 1.79
N SER A 15 3.78 -4.88 0.76
CA SER A 15 2.78 -5.95 0.73
C SER A 15 2.59 -6.41 -0.72
N SER A 16 1.75 -7.42 -0.98
CA SER A 16 1.44 -7.87 -2.34
C SER A 16 1.09 -6.69 -3.26
N SER A 17 1.84 -6.51 -4.35
CA SER A 17 1.65 -5.42 -5.34
C SER A 17 1.84 -3.98 -4.83
N VAL A 18 2.51 -3.80 -3.68
CA VAL A 18 2.82 -2.46 -3.12
C VAL A 18 4.34 -2.30 -3.01
N ALA A 19 4.91 -1.40 -3.81
CA ALA A 19 6.32 -1.01 -3.75
C ALA A 19 6.55 0.14 -2.76
N ALA A 20 7.73 0.20 -2.14
CA ALA A 20 8.13 1.35 -1.34
C ALA A 20 8.48 2.54 -2.25
N LEU A 21 7.96 3.73 -1.95
CA LEU A 21 8.27 4.97 -2.69
C LEU A 21 9.77 5.29 -2.67
N GLU A 22 10.40 5.03 -1.53
CA GLU A 22 11.76 5.45 -1.22
C GLU A 22 12.83 4.48 -1.76
N LEU A 23 12.43 3.29 -2.22
CA LEU A 23 13.35 2.25 -2.69
C LEU A 23 13.28 2.11 -4.22
N PRO A 24 14.36 1.61 -4.86
CA PRO A 24 14.37 1.35 -6.28
C PRO A 24 13.31 0.30 -6.69
N LEU A 25 12.55 0.62 -7.72
CA LEU A 25 11.78 -0.32 -8.53
C LEU A 25 12.54 -0.53 -9.84
N THR A 26 13.00 -1.75 -10.05
CA THR A 26 13.69 -2.14 -11.29
C THR A 26 12.67 -2.63 -12.30
N VAL A 27 12.75 -2.08 -13.50
CA VAL A 27 11.98 -2.52 -14.66
C VAL A 27 12.92 -3.24 -15.59
N THR A 28 12.55 -4.44 -16.01
CA THR A 28 13.35 -5.24 -16.95
C THR A 28 12.51 -5.64 -18.15
N VAL A 29 13.10 -5.65 -19.33
CA VAL A 29 12.48 -6.12 -20.57
C VAL A 29 13.36 -7.19 -21.17
N GLY A 30 12.74 -8.30 -21.57
CA GLY A 30 13.40 -9.40 -22.25
C GLY A 30 13.98 -9.00 -23.62
N PRO A 31 14.61 -9.92 -24.34
CA PRO A 31 15.18 -9.63 -25.65
C PRO A 31 14.11 -9.10 -26.61
N VAL A 32 14.41 -7.99 -27.27
CA VAL A 32 13.59 -7.44 -28.35
C VAL A 32 13.99 -8.13 -29.63
N LEU A 33 13.03 -8.64 -30.38
CA LEU A 33 13.30 -9.46 -31.57
C LEU A 33 12.83 -8.74 -32.83
N LEU A 34 13.66 -8.69 -33.86
CA LEU A 34 13.25 -8.36 -35.23
C LEU A 34 13.35 -9.64 -36.05
N ASP A 35 12.21 -10.11 -36.56
CA ASP A 35 12.12 -11.36 -37.32
C ASP A 35 12.79 -12.56 -36.61
N SER A 36 12.57 -12.64 -35.29
CA SER A 36 13.12 -13.65 -34.36
C SER A 36 14.60 -13.49 -34.00
N ALA A 37 15.32 -12.49 -34.52
CA ALA A 37 16.69 -12.20 -34.15
C ALA A 37 16.74 -11.14 -33.02
N PRO A 38 17.49 -11.37 -31.92
CA PRO A 38 17.61 -10.40 -30.84
C PRO A 38 18.35 -9.13 -31.32
N GLN A 39 17.79 -7.98 -30.98
CA GLN A 39 18.33 -6.66 -31.31
C GLN A 39 19.15 -6.09 -30.16
N THR A 40 20.15 -5.29 -30.50
CA THR A 40 20.99 -4.53 -29.57
C THR A 40 20.75 -3.03 -29.79
N PRO A 41 21.36 -2.13 -28.97
CA PRO A 41 21.19 -0.70 -29.16
C PRO A 41 21.67 -0.16 -30.52
N VAL A 42 22.55 -0.90 -31.23
CA VAL A 42 23.10 -0.45 -32.52
C VAL A 42 22.03 -0.51 -33.62
N GLU A 43 21.12 -1.48 -33.55
CA GLU A 43 20.08 -1.70 -34.55
C GLU A 43 18.78 -0.93 -34.25
N LEU A 44 18.69 -0.26 -33.10
CA LEU A 44 17.46 0.38 -32.61
C LEU A 44 17.62 1.91 -32.56
N SER A 45 16.63 2.61 -33.09
CA SER A 45 16.52 4.07 -33.01
C SER A 45 15.80 4.55 -31.75
N THR A 46 15.03 3.68 -31.08
CA THR A 46 14.34 3.98 -29.81
C THR A 46 14.30 2.75 -28.92
N PHE A 47 14.51 2.94 -27.62
CA PHE A 47 14.47 1.90 -26.59
C PHE A 47 14.13 2.50 -25.23
N SER A 48 12.85 2.62 -24.93
CA SER A 48 12.39 3.46 -23.84
C SER A 48 11.22 2.87 -23.07
N LEU A 49 11.01 3.38 -21.87
CA LEU A 49 9.92 3.06 -20.99
C LEU A 49 8.86 4.17 -21.01
N VAL A 50 7.60 3.76 -21.03
CA VAL A 50 6.43 4.62 -20.93
C VAL A 50 5.67 4.24 -19.67
N GLY A 51 5.49 5.21 -18.77
CA GLY A 51 4.78 5.05 -17.51
C GLY A 51 3.31 5.41 -17.65
N TYR A 52 2.44 4.57 -17.09
CA TYR A 52 1.00 4.76 -17.06
C TYR A 52 0.51 4.75 -15.62
N ARG A 53 -0.62 5.41 -15.39
CA ARG A 53 -1.35 5.30 -14.12
C ARG A 53 -2.85 5.26 -14.33
N GLN A 54 -3.54 4.62 -13.40
CA GLN A 54 -4.96 4.80 -13.18
C GLN A 54 -5.14 5.59 -11.88
N PRO A 55 -5.59 6.86 -11.94
CA PRO A 55 -5.68 7.72 -10.77
C PRO A 55 -6.69 7.25 -9.72
N SER A 56 -7.80 6.64 -10.17
CA SER A 56 -8.87 6.10 -9.33
C SER A 56 -9.64 4.99 -10.07
N ALA A 57 -10.44 4.21 -9.36
CA ALA A 57 -11.25 3.13 -9.95
C ALA A 57 -12.17 3.57 -11.10
N LEU A 58 -12.60 4.84 -11.11
CA LEU A 58 -13.53 5.39 -12.10
C LEU A 58 -12.84 6.31 -13.13
N SER A 59 -11.55 6.60 -12.95
CA SER A 59 -10.80 7.46 -13.85
C SER A 59 -10.27 6.67 -15.03
N ALA A 60 -10.23 7.31 -16.20
CA ALA A 60 -9.49 6.79 -17.34
C ALA A 60 -7.98 6.72 -17.03
N PRO A 61 -7.24 5.81 -17.67
CA PRO A 61 -5.78 5.80 -17.58
C PRO A 61 -5.13 7.07 -18.11
N GLU A 62 -3.98 7.36 -17.54
CA GLU A 62 -3.11 8.47 -17.91
C GLU A 62 -1.72 7.94 -18.25
N VAL A 63 -1.00 8.67 -19.10
CA VAL A 63 0.38 8.41 -19.50
C VAL A 63 1.27 9.54 -19.03
N TRP A 64 2.46 9.21 -18.53
CA TRP A 64 3.43 10.20 -18.09
C TRP A 64 4.18 10.80 -19.29
N ASP A 65 4.16 12.12 -19.40
CA ASP A 65 5.06 12.86 -20.29
C ASP A 65 6.26 13.38 -19.50
N PRO A 66 7.46 12.81 -19.67
CA PRO A 66 8.65 13.26 -18.96
C PRO A 66 9.15 14.63 -19.43
N ALA A 67 8.87 15.05 -20.67
CA ALA A 67 9.31 16.35 -21.18
C ALA A 67 8.47 17.48 -20.58
N ALA A 68 7.14 17.33 -20.58
CA ALA A 68 6.23 18.28 -19.96
C ALA A 68 6.09 18.08 -18.44
N ARG A 69 6.65 16.99 -17.89
CA ARG A 69 6.55 16.58 -16.47
C ARG A 69 5.10 16.57 -15.99
N GLN A 70 4.21 15.92 -16.74
CA GLN A 70 2.80 15.86 -16.39
C GLN A 70 2.17 14.54 -16.82
N TRP A 71 1.05 14.20 -16.18
CA TRP A 71 0.20 13.08 -16.59
C TRP A 71 -0.82 13.57 -17.62
N LEU A 72 -0.87 12.91 -18.76
CA LEU A 72 -1.78 13.20 -19.88
C LEU A 72 -2.77 12.07 -20.06
N ALA A 73 -3.88 12.32 -20.77
CA ALA A 73 -4.81 11.25 -21.14
C ALA A 73 -4.09 10.17 -21.97
N GLU A 74 -4.40 8.90 -21.72
CA GLU A 74 -3.88 7.79 -22.52
C GLU A 74 -4.17 8.00 -24.02
N GLY A 75 -3.18 7.70 -24.87
CA GLY A 75 -3.21 7.96 -26.31
C GLY A 75 -2.57 9.28 -26.73
N SER A 76 -2.20 10.15 -25.78
CA SER A 76 -1.37 11.32 -26.06
C SER A 76 0.03 10.91 -26.52
N ALA A 77 0.61 11.63 -27.47
CA ALA A 77 2.02 11.49 -27.80
C ALA A 77 2.86 12.06 -26.64
N VAL A 78 3.79 11.26 -26.13
CA VAL A 78 4.66 11.63 -25.00
C VAL A 78 6.12 11.43 -25.35
N ALA A 79 6.99 12.20 -24.71
CA ALA A 79 8.40 11.86 -24.68
C ALA A 79 8.62 10.55 -23.89
N ASP A 80 9.78 9.94 -24.09
CA ASP A 80 10.07 8.59 -23.63
C ASP A 80 11.22 8.59 -22.60
N THR A 81 11.23 7.62 -21.69
CA THR A 81 12.31 7.48 -20.70
C THR A 81 13.29 6.40 -21.16
N PRO A 82 14.54 6.72 -21.49
CA PRO A 82 15.45 5.74 -22.10
C PRO A 82 15.76 4.57 -21.16
N LEU A 83 15.86 3.38 -21.73
CA LEU A 83 16.33 2.17 -21.05
C LEU A 83 17.84 1.99 -21.21
N ALA A 84 18.49 1.39 -20.22
CA ALA A 84 19.86 0.93 -20.33
C ALA A 84 19.92 -0.48 -20.95
N TYR A 85 21.00 -0.78 -21.65
CA TYR A 85 21.27 -2.12 -22.20
C TYR A 85 22.43 -2.78 -21.45
N LEU A 86 22.19 -3.97 -20.91
CA LEU A 86 23.15 -4.81 -20.23
C LEU A 86 23.40 -6.09 -21.05
N PRO A 87 24.53 -6.17 -21.77
CA PRO A 87 24.82 -7.32 -22.63
C PRO A 87 24.92 -8.61 -21.81
N ALA A 88 24.57 -9.74 -22.44
CA ALA A 88 24.61 -11.08 -21.87
C ALA A 88 23.66 -11.36 -20.68
N GLN A 89 22.74 -10.45 -20.37
CA GLN A 89 21.65 -10.70 -19.41
C GLN A 89 20.42 -11.28 -20.12
N PRO A 90 19.65 -12.19 -19.47
CA PRO A 90 18.38 -12.70 -20.02
C PRO A 90 17.33 -11.60 -20.25
N ALA A 91 17.34 -10.55 -19.42
CA ALA A 91 16.54 -9.35 -19.60
C ALA A 91 17.49 -8.15 -19.77
N PRO A 92 17.99 -7.92 -21.00
CA PRO A 92 19.09 -7.00 -21.22
C PRO A 92 18.68 -5.53 -21.12
N TRP A 93 17.40 -5.21 -21.27
CA TRP A 93 16.91 -3.84 -21.21
C TRP A 93 16.42 -3.52 -19.80
N GLN A 94 16.95 -2.47 -19.18
CA GLN A 94 16.66 -2.16 -17.78
C GLN A 94 16.40 -0.66 -17.55
N GLY A 95 15.47 -0.37 -16.67
CA GLY A 95 15.22 0.96 -16.12
C GLY A 95 15.08 0.89 -14.62
N THR A 96 15.37 1.99 -13.94
CA THR A 96 15.20 2.11 -12.49
C THR A 96 14.33 3.31 -12.18
N ILE A 97 13.30 3.10 -11.36
CA ILE A 97 12.38 4.15 -10.91
C ILE A 97 12.54 4.28 -9.39
N VAL A 98 12.78 5.49 -8.91
CA VAL A 98 12.68 5.83 -7.49
C VAL A 98 11.54 6.84 -7.34
N ALA A 99 10.38 6.35 -6.92
CA ALA A 99 9.12 7.08 -6.99
C ALA A 99 9.10 8.35 -6.10
N ALA A 100 9.91 8.38 -5.04
CA ALA A 100 10.01 9.54 -4.14
C ALA A 100 10.76 10.77 -4.73
N VAL A 101 11.50 10.63 -5.83
CA VAL A 101 12.42 11.69 -6.32
C VAL A 101 11.78 12.62 -7.36
N GLY A 102 10.78 12.13 -8.11
CA GLY A 102 10.18 12.86 -9.22
C GLY A 102 9.10 13.86 -8.77
N GLN A 103 9.07 15.04 -9.42
CA GLN A 103 7.98 16.01 -9.30
C GLN A 103 7.40 16.34 -10.68
N ASP A 104 6.11 16.62 -10.73
CA ASP A 104 5.44 17.19 -11.89
C ASP A 104 5.71 18.69 -12.06
N ALA A 105 5.20 19.26 -13.15
CA ALA A 105 5.36 20.68 -13.48
C ALA A 105 4.74 21.62 -12.44
N SER A 106 3.80 21.14 -11.62
CA SER A 106 3.18 21.89 -10.52
C SER A 106 3.91 21.74 -9.19
N GLY A 107 5.00 20.97 -9.15
CA GLY A 107 5.78 20.69 -7.94
C GLY A 107 5.19 19.58 -7.07
N GLN A 108 4.15 18.88 -7.53
CA GLN A 108 3.60 17.72 -6.81
C GLN A 108 4.41 16.45 -7.13
N PRO A 109 4.41 15.42 -6.26
CA PRO A 109 5.11 14.18 -6.56
C PRO A 109 4.61 13.53 -7.84
N GLN A 110 5.53 13.11 -8.72
CA GLN A 110 5.20 12.41 -9.97
C GLN A 110 4.44 11.11 -9.67
N PHE A 111 4.96 10.34 -8.72
CA PHE A 111 4.34 9.16 -8.16
C PHE A 111 3.87 9.48 -6.75
N VAL A 112 2.58 9.26 -6.49
CA VAL A 112 1.98 9.47 -5.18
C VAL A 112 1.69 8.14 -4.50
N LYS A 113 1.74 8.16 -3.17
CA LYS A 113 1.30 7.05 -2.32
C LYS A 113 -0.15 6.71 -2.63
N ALA A 114 -0.43 5.41 -2.71
CA ALA A 114 -1.76 4.91 -2.95
C ALA A 114 -2.64 4.96 -1.68
N ILE A 115 -3.92 5.29 -1.88
CA ILE A 115 -4.99 5.20 -0.90
C ILE A 115 -6.06 4.28 -1.52
N ALA A 116 -6.44 3.23 -0.79
CA ALA A 116 -7.41 2.23 -1.27
C ALA A 116 -7.04 1.61 -2.64
N GLY A 117 -5.75 1.38 -2.89
CA GLY A 117 -5.25 0.74 -4.11
C GLY A 117 -5.03 1.69 -5.30
N TYR A 118 -5.20 3.00 -5.13
CA TYR A 118 -5.00 3.98 -6.20
C TYR A 118 -4.14 5.18 -5.76
N PRO A 119 -3.29 5.76 -6.65
CA PRO A 119 -3.15 5.37 -8.04
C PRO A 119 -2.43 4.03 -8.24
N SER A 120 -2.86 3.29 -9.24
CA SER A 120 -2.20 2.07 -9.72
C SER A 120 -1.35 2.42 -10.93
N TYR A 121 -0.12 1.93 -11.00
CA TYR A 121 0.85 2.23 -12.06
C TYR A 121 1.22 0.97 -12.82
N TRP A 122 1.50 1.10 -14.10
CA TRP A 122 2.08 0.04 -14.92
C TRP A 122 2.96 0.65 -16.01
N PHE A 123 3.79 -0.17 -16.62
CA PHE A 123 4.77 0.30 -17.59
C PHE A 123 4.70 -0.51 -18.88
N ARG A 124 5.00 0.16 -19.99
CA ARG A 124 5.16 -0.45 -21.31
C ARG A 124 6.51 -0.03 -21.88
N ALA A 125 7.10 -0.86 -22.72
CA ALA A 125 8.35 -0.52 -23.39
C ALA A 125 8.08 -0.23 -24.87
N LEU A 126 8.65 0.88 -25.34
CA LEU A 126 8.58 1.37 -26.71
C LEU A 126 9.94 1.16 -27.38
N PHE A 127 9.94 0.46 -28.50
CA PHE A 127 11.12 0.24 -29.32
C PHE A 127 10.85 0.58 -30.77
N ALA A 128 11.88 1.06 -31.46
CA ALA A 128 11.83 1.30 -32.90
C ALA A 128 13.20 1.01 -33.53
N ASP A 129 13.20 0.53 -34.79
CA ASP A 129 14.40 0.34 -35.61
C ASP A 129 14.57 1.43 -36.70
N GLY A 130 13.61 2.36 -36.78
CA GLY A 130 13.57 3.43 -37.79
C GLY A 130 12.54 3.18 -38.89
N GLU A 131 12.07 1.94 -39.06
CA GLU A 131 10.99 1.58 -39.99
C GLU A 131 9.74 1.14 -39.23
N GLU A 132 9.92 0.32 -38.18
CA GLU A 132 8.86 -0.22 -37.35
C GLU A 132 8.91 0.37 -35.93
N VAL A 133 7.74 0.59 -35.34
CA VAL A 133 7.58 1.02 -33.95
C VAL A 133 6.70 0.00 -33.24
N ALA A 134 7.20 -0.56 -32.14
CA ALA A 134 6.49 -1.54 -31.35
C ALA A 134 6.38 -1.10 -29.89
N LEU A 135 5.15 -1.21 -29.35
CA LEU A 135 4.85 -0.96 -27.95
C LEU A 135 4.43 -2.29 -27.29
N SER A 136 5.12 -2.68 -26.23
CA SER A 136 4.88 -3.94 -25.52
C SER A 136 3.47 -4.04 -24.93
N GLY A 137 3.09 -5.22 -24.44
CA GLY A 137 2.03 -5.34 -23.43
C GLY A 137 2.39 -4.64 -22.11
N PRO A 138 1.42 -4.39 -21.21
CA PRO A 138 1.67 -3.80 -19.90
C PRO A 138 2.42 -4.76 -18.98
N SER A 139 3.24 -4.22 -18.08
CA SER A 139 3.69 -4.93 -16.89
C SER A 139 2.52 -5.26 -15.96
N ASP A 140 2.78 -6.07 -14.94
CA ASP A 140 1.89 -6.12 -13.77
C ASP A 140 1.73 -4.72 -13.16
N SER A 141 0.56 -4.49 -12.56
CA SER A 141 0.27 -3.25 -11.86
C SER A 141 0.96 -3.18 -10.51
N VAL A 142 1.41 -1.99 -10.14
CA VAL A 142 2.05 -1.69 -8.85
C VAL A 142 1.44 -0.43 -8.26
N THR A 143 1.25 -0.43 -6.95
CA THR A 143 0.93 0.78 -6.18
C THR A 143 2.11 1.14 -5.31
N PHE A 144 2.21 2.41 -4.89
CA PHE A 144 3.30 2.83 -4.01
C PHE A 144 2.81 3.12 -2.59
N GLY A 145 3.57 2.68 -1.59
CA GLY A 145 3.41 3.06 -0.19
C GLY A 145 4.70 3.69 0.35
N GLY A 146 4.63 4.44 1.44
CA GLY A 146 5.84 4.87 2.14
C GLY A 146 6.39 3.72 2.97
N ILE A 147 7.71 3.56 3.04
CA ILE A 147 8.35 2.54 3.89
C ILE A 147 7.92 2.67 5.37
N ASN A 148 7.61 3.89 5.76
CA ASN A 148 7.10 4.28 7.07
C ASN A 148 5.67 3.80 7.35
N ASP A 149 4.90 3.46 6.32
CA ASP A 149 3.53 2.96 6.44
C ASP A 149 3.45 1.51 6.89
N ARG A 150 4.56 0.76 6.80
CA ARG A 150 4.68 -0.60 7.37
C ARG A 150 4.34 -0.64 8.87
N ASN A 151 4.34 0.51 9.54
CA ASN A 151 4.06 0.63 10.97
C ASN A 151 2.66 1.15 11.30
N LEU A 152 1.76 1.31 10.32
CA LEU A 152 0.37 1.72 10.56
C LEU A 152 -0.46 0.62 11.22
N LEU A 153 -0.08 -0.64 11.02
CA LEU A 153 -0.59 -1.79 11.75
C LEU A 153 0.55 -2.39 12.57
N VAL A 154 0.31 -2.67 13.84
CA VAL A 154 1.25 -3.40 14.70
C VAL A 154 0.57 -4.67 15.17
N LEU A 155 1.20 -5.83 14.93
CA LEU A 155 0.84 -7.11 15.53
C LEU A 155 2.07 -7.65 16.25
N GLY A 156 1.97 -7.91 17.55
CA GLY A 156 3.13 -8.37 18.31
C GLY A 156 2.90 -8.48 19.81
N PRO A 157 3.93 -8.83 20.57
CA PRO A 157 3.84 -8.95 22.02
C PRO A 157 3.74 -7.58 22.72
N GLY A 158 3.79 -7.58 24.06
CA GLY A 158 3.92 -6.36 24.86
C GLY A 158 5.14 -5.52 24.46
N GLU A 159 5.12 -4.23 24.79
CA GLU A 159 6.27 -3.35 24.52
C GLU A 159 7.49 -3.83 25.30
N GLY A 160 8.57 -4.15 24.58
CA GLY A 160 9.80 -4.68 25.16
C GLY A 160 9.77 -6.20 25.43
N GLU A 161 8.71 -6.92 25.04
CA GLU A 161 8.63 -8.37 25.17
C GLU A 161 9.10 -9.09 23.90
N GLU A 162 9.73 -10.25 24.07
CA GLU A 162 9.93 -11.19 22.96
C GLU A 162 8.72 -12.13 22.82
N PRO A 163 8.39 -12.60 21.59
CA PRO A 163 7.24 -13.48 21.38
C PRO A 163 7.22 -14.75 22.25
N LYS A 164 8.39 -15.32 22.55
CA LYS A 164 8.52 -16.54 23.37
C LYS A 164 8.17 -16.32 24.84
N ASP A 165 8.29 -15.09 25.32
CA ASP A 165 8.07 -14.71 26.72
C ASP A 165 6.82 -13.81 26.88
N ALA A 166 6.03 -13.67 25.82
CA ALA A 166 4.93 -12.71 25.75
C ALA A 166 3.89 -12.94 26.85
N THR A 167 3.61 -11.89 27.62
CA THR A 167 2.49 -11.84 28.56
C THR A 167 1.30 -11.06 27.98
N GLU A 168 1.54 -10.33 26.89
CA GLU A 168 0.55 -9.51 26.21
C GLU A 168 0.62 -9.73 24.69
N ALA A 169 -0.51 -9.69 24.00
CA ALA A 169 -0.60 -9.62 22.54
C ALA A 169 -1.34 -8.34 22.13
N ARG A 170 -0.81 -7.63 21.13
CA ARG A 170 -1.31 -6.34 20.66
C ARG A 170 -1.65 -6.38 19.19
N LEU A 171 -2.78 -5.77 18.83
CA LEU A 171 -3.12 -5.33 17.48
C LEU A 171 -3.40 -3.83 17.55
N LEU A 172 -2.54 -3.00 16.96
CA LEU A 172 -2.67 -1.53 16.99
C LEU A 172 -2.86 -0.99 15.58
N LEU A 173 -3.81 -0.09 15.41
CA LEU A 173 -4.01 0.71 14.21
C LEU A 173 -3.56 2.14 14.50
N LYS A 174 -2.74 2.72 13.61
CA LYS A 174 -2.25 4.10 13.71
C LYS A 174 -2.81 4.97 12.58
N ASN A 175 -2.93 6.27 12.84
CA ASN A 175 -3.20 7.26 11.79
C ASN A 175 -1.93 7.55 10.96
N PRO A 176 -2.02 8.32 9.86
CA PRO A 176 -0.84 8.72 9.07
C PRO A 176 0.23 9.46 9.87
N GLY A 177 -0.15 10.13 10.96
CA GLY A 177 0.77 10.77 11.92
C GLY A 177 1.39 9.81 12.95
N ARG A 178 1.19 8.50 12.80
CA ARG A 178 1.70 7.41 13.66
C ARG A 178 1.17 7.42 15.10
N GLN A 179 0.07 8.09 15.37
CA GLN A 179 -0.63 7.99 16.65
C GLN A 179 -1.58 6.78 16.62
N VAL A 180 -1.62 5.99 17.68
CA VAL A 180 -2.57 4.88 17.81
C VAL A 180 -3.99 5.43 17.84
N ILE A 181 -4.83 4.97 16.92
CA ILE A 181 -6.25 5.35 16.81
C ILE A 181 -7.21 4.22 17.17
N GLY A 182 -6.73 2.98 17.18
CA GLY A 182 -7.47 1.81 17.62
C GLY A 182 -6.51 0.75 18.15
N SER A 183 -6.95 0.00 19.16
CA SER A 183 -6.14 -1.10 19.69
C SER A 183 -7.01 -2.24 20.21
N LEU A 184 -6.53 -3.45 20.00
CA LEU A 184 -6.92 -4.65 20.73
C LEU A 184 -5.69 -5.14 21.50
N VAL A 185 -5.83 -5.30 22.81
CA VAL A 185 -4.78 -5.79 23.70
C VAL A 185 -5.31 -6.98 24.47
N ILE A 186 -4.58 -8.10 24.45
CA ILE A 186 -4.91 -9.32 25.17
C ILE A 186 -3.81 -9.56 26.20
N ARG A 187 -4.17 -9.52 27.49
CA ARG A 187 -3.25 -9.78 28.61
C ARG A 187 -3.52 -11.15 29.18
N ARG A 188 -2.46 -11.92 29.40
CA ARG A 188 -2.54 -13.20 30.11
C ARG A 188 -2.90 -12.94 31.57
N ASP A 189 -4.00 -13.53 32.03
CA ASP A 189 -4.44 -13.48 33.42
C ASP A 189 -4.93 -14.88 33.84
N SER A 190 -3.96 -15.75 34.14
CA SER A 190 -4.17 -17.20 34.31
C SER A 190 -5.26 -17.50 35.35
N PRO A 191 -6.27 -18.35 35.04
CA PRO A 191 -6.34 -19.27 33.91
C PRO A 191 -6.94 -18.70 32.60
N GLY A 192 -7.29 -17.42 32.57
CA GLY A 192 -7.91 -16.75 31.43
C GLY A 192 -7.04 -15.67 30.79
N ALA A 193 -7.71 -14.73 30.15
CA ALA A 193 -7.11 -13.54 29.57
C ALA A 193 -8.08 -12.35 29.70
N GLU A 194 -7.54 -11.16 29.89
CA GLU A 194 -8.28 -9.92 29.76
C GLU A 194 -8.09 -9.39 28.34
N MET A 195 -9.18 -9.07 27.64
CA MET A 195 -9.13 -8.48 26.29
C MET A 195 -9.69 -7.07 26.34
N THR A 196 -8.90 -6.09 25.89
CA THR A 196 -9.30 -4.68 25.82
C THR A 196 -9.31 -4.21 24.37
N LEU A 197 -10.48 -3.82 23.88
CA LEU A 197 -10.66 -3.07 22.63
C LEU A 197 -10.82 -1.59 22.98
N SER A 198 -10.08 -0.70 22.32
CA SER A 198 -10.19 0.75 22.55
C SER A 198 -9.90 1.57 21.30
N ASN A 199 -10.30 2.85 21.33
CA ASN A 199 -10.03 3.81 20.25
C ASN A 199 -9.54 5.15 20.77
N ALA A 200 -8.99 6.00 19.88
CA ALA A 200 -8.47 7.32 20.25
C ALA A 200 -9.54 8.31 20.74
N ALA A 201 -10.82 8.03 20.53
CA ALA A 201 -11.90 8.83 21.12
C ALA A 201 -12.09 8.54 22.63
N GLY A 202 -11.37 7.56 23.19
CA GLY A 202 -11.42 7.19 24.60
C GLY A 202 -12.52 6.19 24.94
N ALA A 203 -13.17 5.57 23.95
CA ALA A 203 -14.07 4.46 24.20
C ALA A 203 -13.29 3.15 24.37
N SER A 204 -13.78 2.25 25.24
CA SER A 204 -13.24 0.90 25.37
C SER A 204 -14.30 -0.15 25.72
N ALA A 205 -14.01 -1.40 25.37
CA ALA A 205 -14.71 -2.60 25.80
C ALA A 205 -13.68 -3.57 26.38
N VAL A 206 -13.95 -4.09 27.58
CA VAL A 206 -13.05 -5.02 28.28
C VAL A 206 -13.79 -6.31 28.55
N LEU A 207 -13.29 -7.43 28.01
CA LEU A 207 -13.72 -8.77 28.38
C LEU A 207 -12.79 -9.27 29.50
N LYS A 208 -13.37 -9.55 30.66
CA LYS A 208 -12.64 -10.02 31.85
C LYS A 208 -12.50 -11.55 31.84
N PRO A 209 -11.52 -12.10 32.58
CA PRO A 209 -11.34 -13.56 32.68
C PRO A 209 -12.54 -14.33 33.24
N ASP A 210 -13.38 -13.67 34.04
CA ASP A 210 -14.62 -14.24 34.60
C ASP A 210 -15.80 -14.23 33.60
N GLY A 211 -15.57 -13.78 32.36
CA GLY A 211 -16.59 -13.66 31.32
C GLY A 211 -17.41 -12.37 31.37
N SER A 212 -17.18 -11.51 32.37
CA SER A 212 -17.87 -10.21 32.44
C SER A 212 -17.35 -9.24 31.37
N ILE A 213 -18.23 -8.33 30.93
CA ILE A 213 -17.92 -7.32 29.91
C ILE A 213 -18.11 -5.94 30.52
N GLU A 214 -17.06 -5.12 30.49
CA GLU A 214 -17.11 -3.71 30.87
C GLU A 214 -17.12 -2.84 29.62
N LEU A 215 -18.13 -1.97 29.49
CA LEU A 215 -18.26 -1.02 28.38
C LEU A 215 -18.06 0.41 28.89
N HIS A 216 -17.04 1.07 28.36
CA HIS A 216 -16.70 2.45 28.67
C HIS A 216 -16.91 3.31 27.41
N PRO A 217 -18.07 3.98 27.24
CA PRO A 217 -18.23 4.88 26.11
C PRO A 217 -17.29 6.09 26.25
N ALA A 218 -16.91 6.66 25.11
CA ALA A 218 -16.22 7.95 25.10
C ALA A 218 -17.07 9.04 25.79
N VAL A 219 -16.42 10.10 26.26
CA VAL A 219 -17.09 11.24 26.93
C VAL A 219 -18.22 11.78 26.07
N GLY A 220 -19.41 11.94 26.67
CA GLY A 220 -20.60 12.43 25.98
C GLY A 220 -21.27 11.42 25.04
N ARG A 221 -20.80 10.17 24.99
CA ARG A 221 -21.43 9.09 24.22
C ARG A 221 -22.19 8.12 25.12
N ARG A 222 -23.13 7.40 24.51
CA ARG A 222 -23.93 6.36 25.15
C ARG A 222 -23.54 4.99 24.61
N VAL A 223 -23.68 3.98 25.43
CA VAL A 223 -23.68 2.58 24.97
C VAL A 223 -25.04 2.31 24.32
N VAL A 224 -25.02 1.75 23.12
CA VAL A 224 -26.22 1.25 22.42
C VAL A 224 -26.00 -0.22 22.15
N VAL A 225 -26.89 -1.06 22.65
CA VAL A 225 -26.92 -2.49 22.31
C VAL A 225 -27.94 -2.65 21.20
N ALA A 226 -27.47 -3.01 20.01
CA ALA A 226 -28.32 -3.25 18.86
C ALA A 226 -28.77 -4.71 18.87
N GLY A 227 -29.84 -4.99 19.62
CA GLY A 227 -30.40 -6.34 19.78
C GLY A 227 -30.81 -6.63 21.23
N ASP A 228 -31.32 -7.85 21.44
CA ASP A 228 -31.67 -8.32 22.77
C ASP A 228 -30.39 -8.59 23.58
N LEU A 229 -30.40 -8.18 24.84
CA LEU A 229 -29.31 -8.44 25.79
C LEU A 229 -29.74 -9.58 26.71
N GLU A 230 -29.32 -10.80 26.38
CA GLU A 230 -29.49 -11.96 27.25
C GLU A 230 -28.39 -11.98 28.30
N THR A 231 -28.73 -11.56 29.52
CA THR A 231 -27.80 -11.53 30.64
C THR A 231 -28.54 -11.73 31.95
N GLU A 232 -27.88 -12.35 32.93
CA GLU A 232 -28.43 -12.46 34.27
C GLU A 232 -28.42 -11.11 35.02
N ARG A 233 -27.50 -10.20 34.67
CA ARG A 233 -27.31 -8.97 35.43
C ARG A 233 -26.65 -7.85 34.63
N VAL A 234 -27.25 -6.65 34.68
CA VAL A 234 -26.63 -5.42 34.19
C VAL A 234 -26.32 -4.47 35.34
N ILE A 235 -25.06 -4.06 35.47
CA ILE A 235 -24.65 -3.02 36.41
C ILE A 235 -24.15 -1.82 35.61
N TYR A 236 -24.71 -0.63 35.85
CA TYR A 236 -24.27 0.59 35.16
C TYR A 236 -24.07 1.75 36.14
N ARG A 237 -23.15 2.66 35.81
CA ARG A 237 -22.97 3.93 36.52
C ARG A 237 -23.51 5.06 35.63
N PRO A 238 -24.46 5.88 36.10
CA PRO A 238 -24.94 7.04 35.33
C PRO A 238 -23.81 8.04 35.06
N ALA A 239 -23.82 8.65 33.86
CA ALA A 239 -22.78 9.57 33.40
C ALA A 239 -22.56 10.81 34.31
N ALA A 240 -23.55 11.19 35.11
CA ALA A 240 -23.45 12.32 36.05
C ALA A 240 -22.80 11.98 37.42
N GLY A 241 -22.09 10.86 37.52
CA GLY A 241 -21.40 10.48 38.77
C GLY A 241 -22.31 9.90 39.87
N GLY A 242 -23.48 9.36 39.48
CA GLY A 242 -24.42 8.74 40.43
C GLY A 242 -23.95 7.36 40.92
N THR A 243 -24.63 6.85 41.96
CA THR A 243 -24.41 5.49 42.48
C THR A 243 -24.60 4.45 41.38
N LYS A 244 -23.79 3.37 41.40
CA LYS A 244 -23.97 2.23 40.51
C LYS A 244 -25.39 1.67 40.69
N LYS A 245 -26.10 1.44 39.59
CA LYS A 245 -27.44 0.84 39.53
C LYS A 245 -27.33 -0.56 38.96
N THR A 246 -28.13 -1.48 39.51
CA THR A 246 -28.31 -2.83 38.96
C THR A 246 -29.68 -2.89 38.30
N LEU A 247 -29.75 -3.35 37.05
CA LEU A 247 -31.00 -3.78 36.42
C LEU A 247 -31.08 -5.30 36.56
N VAL A 248 -32.23 -5.78 37.01
CA VAL A 248 -32.61 -7.18 37.12
C VAL A 248 -33.77 -7.42 36.15
#